data_AF-A0A5B9FXJ7-F1
#
_entry.id   AF-A0A5B9FXJ7-F1
#
_cell.length_a   1.000
_cell.length_b   1.000
_cell.length_c   1.000
_cell.angle_alpha   90.00
_cell.angle_beta   90.00
_cell.angle_gamma   90.00
#
_symmetry.space_group_name_H-M   'P 1'
#
loop_
_entity.id
_entity.type
_entity.pdbx_description
1 polymer ?
#
loop_
_entity_poly.entity_id
_entity_poly.type
_entity_poly.pdbx_seq_one_letter_code
_entity_poly.pdbx_strand_id
1 'polypeptide(L)'
;MQYTIKKGDTLGRIAERYHVPLSVLLAMNPVITNPDHIFVGQVLILPNMQDLPEEAVFTDPVNAGELVFRAQSVIGSAIRYKLGGGGMYPTDALPSRDGYCDCSGFVCWVLGLSRKTELPFYRKFGGWIYTDAMVSDVESPSGIFEKISTPEPGCIVVYGAGRAIGHVGIVSEVKAGVMKKVIHCSSGNSRNFGTAIQETSPAVFNRADTVWGRFSGVL
;
A
#
# COMPACT_ATOMS: atom_id res chain seq x y z
N MET A 1 18.13 9.39 23.69
CA MET A 1 19.52 8.99 23.31
C MET A 1 20.08 10.01 22.31
N GLN A 2 21.39 10.08 22.09
CA GLN A 2 21.98 10.97 21.07
C GLN A 2 22.82 10.16 20.06
N TYR A 3 22.80 10.56 18.78
CA TYR A 3 23.59 9.98 17.70
C TYR A 3 24.36 11.07 16.97
N THR A 4 25.66 10.87 16.75
CA THR A 4 26.48 11.81 15.96
C THR A 4 26.54 11.34 14.51
N ILE A 5 26.10 12.19 13.59
CA ILE A 5 26.05 11.91 12.15
C ILE A 5 27.45 11.65 11.61
N LYS A 6 27.59 10.56 10.84
CA LYS A 6 28.85 10.12 10.21
C LYS A 6 28.79 10.31 8.70
N LYS A 7 29.95 10.29 8.06
CA LYS A 7 30.06 10.40 6.60
C LYS A 7 29.26 9.28 5.92
N GLY A 8 28.34 9.65 5.04
CA GLY A 8 27.48 8.72 4.28
C GLY A 8 26.17 8.34 4.97
N ASP A 9 25.89 8.89 6.15
CA ASP A 9 24.56 8.79 6.76
C ASP A 9 23.54 9.65 6.01
N THR A 10 22.29 9.20 6.04
CA THR A 10 21.11 10.00 5.69
C THR A 10 20.11 9.87 6.84
N LEU A 11 19.21 10.84 7.02
CA LEU A 11 18.20 10.75 8.06
C LEU A 11 17.32 9.51 7.90
N GLY A 12 16.97 9.12 6.67
CA GLY A 12 16.22 7.90 6.40
C GLY A 12 16.94 6.62 6.83
N ARG A 13 18.26 6.49 6.56
CA ARG A 13 19.03 5.30 6.98
C ARG A 13 19.24 5.25 8.49
N ILE A 14 19.33 6.41 9.15
CA ILE A 14 19.41 6.49 10.61
C ILE A 14 18.06 6.11 11.22
N ALA A 15 16.97 6.69 10.71
CA ALA A 15 15.60 6.37 11.08
C ALA A 15 15.35 4.85 11.02
N GLU A 16 15.65 4.23 9.89
CA GLU A 16 15.55 2.78 9.68
C GLU A 16 16.41 1.98 10.66
N ARG A 17 17.69 2.34 10.82
CA ARG A 17 18.62 1.64 11.73
C ARG A 17 18.13 1.62 13.17
N TYR A 18 17.50 2.69 13.62
CA TYR A 18 17.04 2.82 15.00
C TYR A 18 15.55 2.50 15.17
N HIS A 19 14.89 2.02 14.10
CA HIS A 19 13.44 1.77 14.07
C HIS A 19 12.62 2.98 14.53
N VAL A 20 13.08 4.18 14.18
CA VAL A 20 12.39 5.45 14.46
C VAL A 20 11.86 6.01 13.15
N PRO A 21 10.60 6.46 13.08
CA PRO A 21 10.05 7.08 11.88
C PRO A 21 10.76 8.38 11.56
N LEU A 22 10.96 8.68 10.28
CA LEU A 22 11.68 9.89 9.88
C LEU A 22 10.97 11.16 10.35
N SER A 23 9.63 11.14 10.35
CA SER A 23 8.77 12.22 10.86
C SER A 23 9.03 12.52 12.34
N VAL A 24 9.08 11.50 13.19
CA VAL A 24 9.39 11.62 14.64
C VAL A 24 10.81 12.11 14.85
N LEU A 25 11.75 11.58 14.06
CA LEU A 25 13.14 11.98 14.09
C LEU A 25 13.31 13.47 13.78
N LEU A 26 12.59 13.98 12.78
CA LEU A 26 12.58 15.41 12.43
C LEU A 26 11.89 16.26 13.51
N ALA A 27 10.78 15.79 14.08
CA ALA A 27 10.06 16.50 15.13
C ALA A 27 10.90 16.70 16.40
N MET A 28 11.72 15.71 16.77
CA MET A 28 12.66 15.81 17.91
C MET A 28 13.89 16.66 17.62
N ASN A 29 14.16 16.96 16.34
CA ASN A 29 15.33 17.70 15.90
C ASN A 29 14.93 18.93 15.07
N PRO A 30 14.18 19.89 15.66
CA PRO A 30 13.65 21.05 14.93
C PRO A 30 14.73 22.00 14.38
N VAL A 31 15.99 21.83 14.83
CA VAL A 31 17.17 22.50 14.25
C VAL A 31 17.44 22.07 12.80
N ILE A 32 16.93 20.92 12.37
CA ILE A 32 17.02 20.43 10.99
C ILE A 32 15.85 21.00 10.21
N THR A 33 16.11 22.11 9.52
CA THR A 33 15.11 22.77 8.66
C THR A 33 15.02 22.18 7.26
N ASN A 34 16.08 21.51 6.79
CA ASN A 34 16.12 20.78 5.53
C ASN A 34 16.64 19.34 5.76
N PRO A 35 15.76 18.31 5.68
CA PRO A 35 16.12 16.91 5.90
C PRO A 35 17.21 16.35 4.97
N ASP A 36 17.35 16.91 3.77
CA ASP A 36 18.36 16.47 2.79
C ASP A 36 19.74 17.06 3.05
N HIS A 37 19.84 18.05 3.95
CA HIS A 37 21.07 18.78 4.26
C HIS A 37 21.45 18.60 5.74
N ILE A 38 22.16 17.51 6.03
CA ILE A 38 22.74 17.21 7.35
C ILE A 38 24.27 17.22 7.30
N PHE A 39 24.91 17.53 8.43
CA PHE A 39 26.37 17.65 8.51
C PHE A 39 27.02 16.54 9.33
N VAL A 40 28.18 16.06 8.89
CA VAL A 40 29.00 15.14 9.68
C VAL A 40 29.40 15.82 11.00
N GLY A 41 29.27 15.11 12.11
CA GLY A 41 29.52 15.65 13.45
C GLY A 41 28.29 16.32 14.10
N GLN A 42 27.20 16.53 13.35
CA GLN A 42 25.95 17.02 13.90
C GLN A 42 25.34 15.98 14.84
N VAL A 43 24.84 16.43 15.99
CA VAL A 43 24.21 15.57 16.99
C VAL A 43 22.71 15.53 16.75
N LEU A 44 22.17 14.32 16.67
CA LEU A 44 20.77 14.00 16.48
C LEU A 44 20.20 13.40 17.77
N ILE A 45 19.08 13.94 18.23
CA ILE A 45 18.33 13.42 19.37
C ILE A 45 17.46 12.28 18.87
N LEU A 46 17.65 11.09 19.45
CA LEU A 46 16.84 9.91 19.18
C LEU A 46 15.86 9.67 20.34
N PRO A 47 14.59 9.35 20.05
CA PRO A 47 13.63 8.99 21.09
C PRO A 47 14.10 7.74 21.84
N ASN A 48 13.76 7.66 23.12
CA ASN A 48 13.95 6.44 23.89
C ASN A 48 12.71 5.56 23.69
N MET A 49 12.85 4.39 23.07
CA MET A 49 11.71 3.54 22.75
C MET A 49 10.95 3.04 23.99
N GLN A 50 11.56 3.09 25.18
CA GLN A 50 10.92 2.75 26.45
C GLN A 50 9.99 3.85 27.00
N ASP A 51 10.18 5.10 26.54
CA ASP A 51 9.40 6.27 27.00
C ASP A 51 8.35 6.72 25.96
N LEU A 52 8.29 6.05 24.80
CA LEU A 52 7.21 6.24 23.84
C LEU A 52 5.98 5.47 24.36
N PRO A 53 4.81 6.11 24.52
CA PRO A 53 3.59 5.36 24.81
C PRO A 53 3.43 4.29 23.72
N GLU A 54 2.94 3.10 24.08
CA GLU A 54 2.80 1.93 23.18
C GLU A 54 1.96 2.24 21.92
N GLU A 55 1.22 3.36 21.94
CA GLU A 55 0.44 3.94 20.84
C GLU A 55 1.24 4.88 19.89
N ALA A 56 2.51 5.20 20.22
CA ALA A 56 3.40 6.08 19.44
C ALA A 56 4.39 5.31 18.56
N VAL A 57 4.04 4.10 18.12
CA VAL A 57 4.60 3.52 16.89
C VAL A 57 3.97 4.26 15.73
N PHE A 58 4.47 5.45 15.42
CA PHE A 58 4.14 6.10 14.16
C PHE A 58 4.75 5.21 13.07
N THR A 59 3.96 4.38 12.39
CA THR A 59 4.37 3.99 11.04
C THR A 59 4.62 5.30 10.29
N ASP A 60 5.61 5.42 9.40
CA ASP A 60 5.41 6.41 8.34
C ASP A 60 4.10 5.95 7.69
N PRO A 61 2.97 6.68 7.87
CA PRO A 61 1.69 6.17 7.42
C PRO A 61 1.85 6.03 5.93
N VAL A 62 1.64 4.82 5.39
CA VAL A 62 1.61 4.59 3.96
C VAL A 62 0.73 5.68 3.37
N ASN A 63 1.33 6.63 2.66
CA ASN A 63 0.63 7.86 2.32
C ASN A 63 -0.41 7.49 1.28
N ALA A 64 -1.68 7.71 1.59
CA ALA A 64 -2.79 7.49 0.66
C ALA A 64 -2.51 8.09 -0.73
N GLY A 65 -1.89 9.28 -0.78
CA GLY A 65 -1.46 9.92 -2.02
C GLY A 65 -0.35 9.18 -2.75
N GLU A 66 0.58 8.54 -2.04
CA GLU A 66 1.65 7.74 -2.64
C GLU A 66 1.11 6.43 -3.23
N LEU A 67 0.18 5.75 -2.54
CA LEU A 67 -0.51 4.57 -3.09
C LEU A 67 -1.26 4.91 -4.37
N VAL A 68 -2.01 6.03 -4.37
CA VAL A 68 -2.73 6.49 -5.55
C VAL A 68 -1.75 6.87 -6.67
N PHE A 69 -0.68 7.62 -6.38
CA PHE A 69 0.33 7.99 -7.37
C PHE A 69 1.00 6.76 -7.99
N ARG A 70 1.36 5.79 -7.16
CA ARG A 70 1.94 4.52 -7.59
C ARG A 70 0.98 3.73 -8.47
N ALA A 71 -0.29 3.63 -8.10
CA ALA A 71 -1.32 3.04 -8.96
C ALA A 71 -1.46 3.78 -10.30
N GLN A 72 -1.44 5.12 -10.29
CA GLN A 72 -1.56 5.96 -11.48
C GLN A 72 -0.37 5.80 -12.44
N SER A 73 0.84 5.62 -11.90
CA SER A 73 2.09 5.50 -12.68
C SER A 73 2.11 4.38 -13.73
N VAL A 74 1.23 3.39 -13.60
CA VAL A 74 1.17 2.21 -14.47
C VAL A 74 -0.13 2.08 -15.25
N ILE A 75 -1.02 3.09 -15.19
CA ILE A 75 -2.21 3.18 -16.04
C ILE A 75 -1.77 3.20 -17.51
N GLY A 76 -2.41 2.38 -18.34
CA GLY A 76 -2.10 2.32 -19.77
C GLY A 76 -0.77 1.66 -20.12
N SER A 77 -0.05 1.09 -19.14
CA SER A 77 1.14 0.26 -19.39
C SER A 77 0.81 -0.94 -20.27
N ALA A 78 1.81 -1.51 -20.96
CA ALA A 78 1.64 -2.65 -21.88
C ALA A 78 1.19 -3.98 -21.21
N ILE A 79 0.84 -3.93 -19.93
CA ILE A 79 0.41 -5.09 -19.14
C ILE A 79 -0.95 -5.59 -19.64
N ARG A 80 -1.03 -6.91 -19.83
CA ARG A 80 -2.24 -7.64 -20.21
C ARG A 80 -2.80 -8.42 -19.02
N TYR A 81 -4.10 -8.63 -19.03
CA TYR A 81 -4.75 -9.38 -17.95
C TYR A 81 -4.45 -10.87 -18.07
N LYS A 82 -4.03 -11.48 -16.96
CA LYS A 82 -3.97 -12.94 -16.78
C LYS A 82 -4.23 -13.26 -15.31
N LEU A 83 -5.24 -14.08 -15.06
CA LEU A 83 -5.55 -14.55 -13.70
C LEU A 83 -4.33 -15.24 -13.10
N GLY A 84 -3.96 -14.88 -11.87
CA GLY A 84 -2.76 -15.35 -11.18
C GLY A 84 -1.47 -14.61 -11.55
N GLY A 85 -1.51 -13.59 -12.42
CA GLY A 85 -0.33 -12.87 -12.88
C GLY A 85 0.08 -11.67 -12.00
N GLY A 86 1.37 -11.34 -12.00
CA GLY A 86 1.93 -10.14 -11.38
C GLY A 86 1.91 -10.13 -9.85
N GLY A 87 2.50 -9.10 -9.24
CA GLY A 87 2.46 -8.83 -7.80
C GLY A 87 3.45 -9.62 -6.93
N MET A 88 4.45 -10.30 -7.52
CA MET A 88 5.43 -11.06 -6.74
C MET A 88 6.59 -10.20 -6.21
N TYR A 89 6.92 -9.11 -6.90
CA TYR A 89 8.09 -8.28 -6.62
C TYR A 89 7.66 -6.82 -6.41
N PRO A 90 7.32 -6.42 -5.17
CA PRO A 90 6.80 -5.09 -4.89
C PRO A 90 7.81 -3.95 -5.07
N THR A 91 9.11 -4.23 -5.18
CA THR A 91 10.13 -3.20 -5.42
C THR A 91 10.37 -2.93 -6.91
N ASP A 92 9.78 -3.72 -7.80
CA ASP A 92 9.90 -3.51 -9.24
C ASP A 92 9.15 -2.24 -9.69
N ALA A 93 9.60 -1.64 -10.79
CA ALA A 93 8.96 -0.47 -11.39
C ALA A 93 7.56 -0.76 -11.97
N LEU A 94 7.26 -2.02 -12.28
CA LEU A 94 5.97 -2.47 -12.80
C LEU A 94 5.44 -3.65 -11.97
N PRO A 95 4.11 -3.85 -11.89
CA PRO A 95 3.52 -4.97 -11.16
C PRO A 95 3.77 -6.34 -11.80
N SER A 96 4.46 -6.40 -12.93
CA SER A 96 4.75 -7.64 -13.66
C SER A 96 6.09 -7.54 -14.41
N ARG A 97 6.80 -8.66 -14.45
CA ARG A 97 8.02 -8.87 -15.27
C ARG A 97 7.74 -9.53 -16.61
N ASP A 98 6.64 -10.29 -16.72
CA ASP A 98 6.26 -11.05 -17.92
C ASP A 98 5.18 -10.35 -18.75
N GLY A 99 4.78 -9.13 -18.37
CA GLY A 99 3.74 -8.35 -19.02
C GLY A 99 2.32 -8.79 -18.67
N TYR A 100 2.13 -9.69 -17.70
CA TYR A 100 0.83 -10.18 -17.28
C TYR A 100 0.53 -9.90 -15.81
N CYS A 101 -0.70 -9.42 -15.52
CA CYS A 101 -1.14 -9.11 -14.17
C CYS A 101 -2.64 -9.40 -13.96
N ASP A 102 -3.05 -9.69 -12.73
CA ASP A 102 -4.46 -9.69 -12.29
C ASP A 102 -4.75 -8.56 -11.30
N CYS A 103 -6.00 -8.46 -10.84
CA CYS A 103 -6.44 -7.44 -9.89
C CYS A 103 -5.67 -7.50 -8.58
N SER A 104 -5.54 -8.68 -7.96
CA SER A 104 -4.84 -8.85 -6.69
C SER A 104 -3.34 -8.60 -6.77
N GLY A 105 -2.68 -9.03 -7.84
CA GLY A 105 -1.26 -8.83 -8.05
C GLY A 105 -0.92 -7.36 -8.27
N PHE A 106 -1.77 -6.64 -9.01
CA PHE A 106 -1.67 -5.20 -9.15
C PHE A 106 -1.78 -4.49 -7.79
N VAL A 107 -2.81 -4.82 -7.00
CA VAL A 107 -3.02 -4.19 -5.70
C VAL A 107 -1.89 -4.52 -4.73
N CYS A 108 -1.42 -5.78 -4.67
CA CYS A 108 -0.26 -6.13 -3.83
C CYS A 108 0.96 -5.28 -4.21
N TRP A 109 1.26 -5.12 -5.50
CA TRP A 109 2.36 -4.28 -5.95
C TRP A 109 2.17 -2.81 -5.59
N VAL A 110 0.95 -2.26 -5.65
CA VAL A 110 0.67 -0.88 -5.20
C VAL A 110 0.94 -0.75 -3.70
N LEU A 111 0.52 -1.73 -2.90
CA LEU A 111 0.70 -1.72 -1.44
C LEU A 111 2.14 -2.04 -0.99
N GLY A 112 3.08 -2.27 -1.92
CA GLY A 112 4.44 -2.66 -1.58
C GLY A 112 4.55 -4.08 -1.03
N LEU A 113 3.58 -4.95 -1.32
CA LEU A 113 3.52 -6.33 -0.85
C LEU A 113 3.81 -7.33 -1.97
N SER A 114 4.53 -8.40 -1.64
CA SER A 114 4.46 -9.61 -2.43
C SER A 114 3.11 -10.28 -2.19
N ARG A 115 2.41 -10.64 -3.27
CA ARG A 115 1.15 -11.41 -3.21
C ARG A 115 1.33 -12.79 -2.60
N LYS A 116 2.58 -13.27 -2.51
CA LYS A 116 2.96 -14.49 -1.78
C LYS A 116 3.76 -14.05 -0.55
N THR A 117 3.17 -14.21 0.62
CA THR A 117 3.65 -13.65 1.89
C THR A 117 3.70 -14.71 3.00
N GLU A 118 4.51 -14.43 4.01
CA GLU A 118 4.62 -15.23 5.25
C GLU A 118 3.84 -14.62 6.42
N LEU A 119 3.10 -13.53 6.16
CA LEU A 119 2.29 -12.85 7.16
C LEU A 119 1.32 -13.83 7.85
N PRO A 120 1.26 -13.83 9.20
CA PRO A 120 0.49 -14.82 9.95
C PRO A 120 -0.96 -14.96 9.48
N PHE A 121 -1.64 -13.82 9.22
CA PHE A 121 -3.02 -13.80 8.75
C PHE A 121 -3.23 -14.59 7.45
N TYR A 122 -2.28 -14.48 6.51
CA TYR A 122 -2.40 -15.07 5.18
C TYR A 122 -1.99 -16.54 5.11
N ARG A 123 -1.38 -17.11 6.16
CA ARG A 123 -0.99 -18.54 6.18
C ARG A 123 -2.18 -19.47 5.98
N LYS A 124 -3.36 -19.12 6.49
CA LYS A 124 -4.62 -19.88 6.28
C LYS A 124 -5.10 -19.89 4.82
N PHE A 125 -4.59 -18.96 4.01
CA PHE A 125 -4.80 -18.89 2.55
C PHE A 125 -3.59 -19.44 1.77
N GLY A 126 -2.79 -20.30 2.41
CA GLY A 126 -1.55 -20.82 1.84
C GLY A 126 -0.52 -19.72 1.56
N GLY A 127 -0.57 -18.60 2.30
CA GLY A 127 0.31 -17.43 2.13
C GLY A 127 -0.03 -16.56 0.91
N TRP A 128 -1.15 -16.78 0.23
CA TRP A 128 -1.54 -16.00 -0.93
C TRP A 128 -2.48 -14.85 -0.57
N ILE A 129 -2.19 -13.68 -1.11
CA ILE A 129 -3.05 -12.50 -1.08
C ILE A 129 -3.83 -12.45 -2.39
N TYR A 130 -5.10 -12.84 -2.35
CA TYR A 130 -6.07 -12.74 -3.46
C TYR A 130 -7.39 -12.19 -2.93
N THR A 131 -8.37 -11.98 -3.80
CA THR A 131 -9.59 -11.22 -3.46
C THR A 131 -10.34 -11.75 -2.23
N ASP A 132 -10.52 -13.07 -2.09
CA ASP A 132 -11.24 -13.62 -0.92
C ASP A 132 -10.41 -13.51 0.36
N ALA A 133 -9.07 -13.66 0.24
CA ALA A 133 -8.17 -13.43 1.36
C ALA A 133 -8.21 -11.96 1.81
N MET A 134 -8.25 -11.02 0.87
CA MET A 134 -8.39 -9.58 1.16
C MET A 134 -9.74 -9.24 1.79
N VAL A 135 -10.86 -9.80 1.31
CA VAL A 135 -12.17 -9.62 1.98
C VAL A 135 -12.12 -10.15 3.41
N SER A 136 -11.58 -11.35 3.62
CA SER A 136 -11.44 -11.90 4.97
C SER A 136 -10.52 -11.06 5.84
N ASP A 137 -9.50 -10.43 5.28
CA ASP A 137 -8.57 -9.54 5.96
C ASP A 137 -9.27 -8.27 6.43
N VAL A 138 -9.94 -7.57 5.52
CA VAL A 138 -10.73 -6.36 5.82
C VAL A 138 -11.79 -6.62 6.89
N GLU A 139 -12.41 -7.80 6.89
CA GLU A 139 -13.41 -8.19 7.89
C GLU A 139 -12.81 -8.69 9.21
N SER A 140 -11.47 -8.71 9.36
CA SER A 140 -10.79 -9.24 10.53
C SER A 140 -10.02 -8.15 11.30
N PRO A 141 -10.04 -8.18 12.65
CA PRO A 141 -9.17 -7.32 13.45
C PRO A 141 -7.68 -7.74 13.42
N SER A 142 -7.36 -8.89 12.83
CA SER A 142 -6.01 -9.47 12.80
C SER A 142 -5.32 -9.40 11.44
N GLY A 143 -5.99 -8.76 10.47
CA GLY A 143 -5.50 -8.55 9.13
C GLY A 143 -4.54 -7.35 9.03
N ILE A 144 -4.10 -7.06 7.81
CA ILE A 144 -3.30 -5.86 7.50
C ILE A 144 -4.17 -4.67 7.07
N PHE A 145 -5.48 -4.86 6.88
CA PHE A 145 -6.41 -3.80 6.51
C PHE A 145 -7.30 -3.40 7.69
N GLU A 146 -7.44 -2.10 7.89
CA GLU A 146 -8.48 -1.53 8.75
C GLU A 146 -9.77 -1.37 7.94
N LYS A 147 -10.88 -1.95 8.42
CA LYS A 147 -12.18 -1.76 7.79
C LYS A 147 -12.67 -0.32 7.94
N ILE A 148 -13.04 0.30 6.82
CA ILE A 148 -13.62 1.66 6.82
C ILE A 148 -15.04 1.64 6.27
N SER A 149 -15.92 2.45 6.86
CA SER A 149 -17.32 2.58 6.46
C SER A 149 -17.54 3.63 5.35
N THR A 150 -16.60 4.54 5.19
CA THR A 150 -16.58 5.57 4.15
C THR A 150 -15.29 5.43 3.34
N PRO A 151 -15.34 5.37 2.00
CA PRO A 151 -14.14 5.25 1.18
C PRO A 151 -13.28 6.51 1.28
N GLU A 152 -11.98 6.32 1.11
CA GLU A 152 -10.98 7.39 1.01
C GLU A 152 -10.01 7.08 -0.13
N PRO A 153 -9.35 8.07 -0.74
CA PRO A 153 -8.28 7.80 -1.69
C PRO A 153 -7.20 6.91 -1.06
N GLY A 154 -6.66 5.97 -1.83
CA GLY A 154 -5.61 5.05 -1.40
C GLY A 154 -6.11 3.77 -0.74
N CYS A 155 -7.35 3.73 -0.24
CA CYS A 155 -7.91 2.48 0.29
C CYS A 155 -8.17 1.47 -0.83
N ILE A 156 -8.22 0.19 -0.48
CA ILE A 156 -8.69 -0.85 -1.39
C ILE A 156 -10.23 -0.87 -1.40
N VAL A 157 -10.80 -1.17 -2.56
CA VAL A 157 -12.20 -1.60 -2.70
C VAL A 157 -12.19 -3.04 -3.20
N VAL A 158 -12.87 -3.94 -2.50
CA VAL A 158 -12.80 -5.38 -2.78
C VAL A 158 -14.14 -6.07 -2.57
N TYR A 159 -14.43 -7.05 -3.42
CA TYR A 159 -15.48 -8.05 -3.19
C TYR A 159 -14.95 -9.45 -3.53
N GLY A 160 -15.49 -10.44 -2.85
CA GLY A 160 -15.08 -11.83 -3.01
C GLY A 160 -15.69 -12.48 -4.26
N ALA A 161 -15.14 -13.63 -4.61
CA ALA A 161 -15.61 -14.50 -5.69
C ALA A 161 -17.08 -14.87 -5.52
N GLY A 162 -17.50 -15.30 -4.32
CA GLY A 162 -18.82 -15.88 -4.13
C GLY A 162 -19.01 -17.07 -5.08
N ARG A 163 -19.96 -16.95 -6.03
CA ARG A 163 -20.16 -17.94 -7.13
C ARG A 163 -19.43 -17.59 -8.44
N ALA A 164 -18.78 -16.43 -8.49
CA ALA A 164 -18.09 -15.87 -9.66
C ALA A 164 -16.61 -15.58 -9.32
N ILE A 165 -15.95 -14.70 -10.09
CA ILE A 165 -14.58 -14.24 -9.79
C ILE A 165 -14.65 -12.92 -9.01
N GLY A 166 -13.86 -12.81 -7.94
CA GLY A 166 -13.76 -11.61 -7.12
C GLY A 166 -13.02 -10.49 -7.83
N HIS A 167 -13.04 -9.28 -7.26
CA HIS A 167 -12.32 -8.16 -7.85
C HIS A 167 -11.84 -7.17 -6.80
N VAL A 168 -10.72 -6.51 -7.08
CA VAL A 168 -10.10 -5.52 -6.21
C VAL A 168 -9.52 -4.36 -7.01
N GLY A 169 -9.53 -3.17 -6.43
CA GLY A 169 -8.88 -1.98 -6.97
C GLY A 169 -8.46 -0.98 -5.89
N ILE A 170 -7.74 0.06 -6.30
CA ILE A 170 -7.33 1.19 -5.45
C ILE A 170 -8.28 2.35 -5.71
N VAL A 171 -8.91 2.88 -4.67
CA VAL A 171 -9.75 4.07 -4.78
C VAL A 171 -8.88 5.28 -5.05
N SER A 172 -9.06 5.97 -6.18
CA SER A 172 -8.25 7.13 -6.57
C SER A 172 -8.96 8.46 -6.38
N GLU A 173 -10.29 8.47 -6.36
CA GLU A 173 -11.08 9.68 -6.18
C GLU A 173 -12.32 9.41 -5.33
N VAL A 174 -12.52 10.24 -4.30
CA VAL A 174 -13.73 10.27 -3.45
C VAL A 174 -14.25 11.70 -3.43
N LYS A 175 -15.57 11.86 -3.60
CA LYS A 175 -16.26 13.16 -3.48
C LYS A 175 -17.47 13.01 -2.59
N ALA A 176 -17.56 13.84 -1.55
CA ALA A 176 -18.65 13.82 -0.57
C ALA A 176 -18.91 12.42 0.02
N GLY A 177 -17.84 11.71 0.40
CA GLY A 177 -17.92 10.35 0.95
C GLY A 177 -18.29 9.25 -0.07
N VAL A 178 -18.38 9.59 -1.36
CA VAL A 178 -18.72 8.63 -2.42
C VAL A 178 -17.51 8.40 -3.32
N MET A 179 -17.11 7.14 -3.47
CA MET A 179 -16.10 6.70 -4.43
C MET A 179 -16.52 7.10 -5.86
N LYS A 180 -15.64 7.79 -6.59
CA LYS A 180 -15.87 8.28 -7.95
C LYS A 180 -14.98 7.61 -8.99
N LYS A 181 -13.78 7.20 -8.60
CA LYS A 181 -12.83 6.53 -9.49
C LYS A 181 -12.03 5.47 -8.77
N VAL A 182 -11.71 4.42 -9.52
CA VAL A 182 -10.93 3.27 -9.04
C VAL A 182 -9.91 2.90 -10.11
N ILE A 183 -8.68 2.64 -9.69
CA ILE A 183 -7.63 2.09 -10.53
C ILE A 183 -7.58 0.59 -10.29
N HIS A 184 -7.73 -0.22 -11.33
CA HIS A 184 -7.75 -1.67 -11.20
C HIS A 184 -7.25 -2.37 -12.46
N CYS A 185 -6.77 -3.60 -12.25
CA CYS A 185 -6.34 -4.49 -13.33
C CYS A 185 -7.47 -5.47 -13.66
N SER A 186 -7.98 -5.48 -14.90
CA SER A 186 -9.09 -6.36 -15.27
C SER A 186 -9.05 -6.86 -16.73
N SER A 187 -9.75 -7.97 -16.97
CA SER A 187 -9.95 -8.49 -18.33
C SER A 187 -10.83 -7.55 -19.17
N GLY A 188 -11.79 -6.86 -18.55
CA GLY A 188 -12.62 -5.85 -19.21
C GLY A 188 -11.79 -4.69 -19.73
N ASN A 189 -10.88 -4.18 -18.90
CA ASN A 189 -9.95 -3.12 -19.32
C ASN A 189 -9.06 -3.58 -20.48
N SER A 190 -8.50 -4.79 -20.38
CA SER A 190 -7.67 -5.35 -21.45
C SER A 190 -8.39 -5.44 -22.80
N ARG A 191 -9.68 -5.80 -22.79
CA ARG A 191 -10.51 -5.87 -24.00
C ARG A 191 -10.87 -4.49 -24.55
N ASN A 192 -11.20 -3.55 -23.68
CA ASN A 192 -11.74 -2.25 -24.07
C ASN A 192 -10.66 -1.21 -24.42
N PHE A 193 -9.50 -1.27 -23.76
CA PHE A 193 -8.44 -0.26 -23.88
C PHE A 193 -7.12 -0.84 -24.41
N GLY A 194 -7.04 -2.15 -24.61
CA GLY A 194 -5.80 -2.82 -25.02
C GLY A 194 -4.75 -2.94 -23.91
N THR A 195 -5.07 -2.57 -22.66
CA THR A 195 -4.18 -2.71 -21.49
C THR A 195 -5.01 -2.99 -20.25
N ALA A 196 -4.44 -3.72 -19.28
CA ALA A 196 -5.20 -4.26 -18.17
C ALA A 196 -5.48 -3.25 -17.05
N ILE A 197 -4.57 -2.30 -16.82
CA ILE A 197 -4.61 -1.37 -15.71
C ILE A 197 -5.16 -0.03 -16.19
N GLN A 198 -6.33 0.35 -15.66
CA GLN A 198 -7.03 1.56 -16.02
C GLN A 198 -7.69 2.20 -14.80
N GLU A 199 -7.86 3.51 -14.85
CA GLU A 199 -8.75 4.24 -13.96
C GLU A 199 -10.15 4.30 -14.58
N THR A 200 -11.16 3.79 -13.88
CA THR A 200 -12.54 3.76 -14.38
C THR A 200 -13.52 4.28 -13.34
N SER A 201 -14.78 4.44 -13.75
CA SER A 201 -15.88 4.58 -12.80
C SER A 201 -15.97 3.34 -11.89
N PRO A 202 -16.55 3.47 -10.68
CA PRO A 202 -16.66 2.38 -9.72
C PRO A 202 -17.74 1.36 -10.05
N ALA A 203 -18.39 1.44 -11.22
CA ALA A 203 -19.60 0.66 -11.53
C ALA A 203 -19.43 -0.86 -11.32
N VAL A 204 -18.25 -1.41 -11.60
CA VAL A 204 -17.93 -2.84 -11.39
C VAL A 204 -17.93 -3.24 -9.89
N PHE A 205 -17.70 -2.27 -9.00
CA PHE A 205 -17.68 -2.44 -7.55
C PHE A 205 -19.01 -2.05 -6.86
N ASN A 206 -20.05 -1.68 -7.62
CA ASN A 206 -21.37 -1.38 -7.08
C ASN A 206 -22.14 -2.66 -6.73
N ARG A 207 -21.63 -3.40 -5.74
CA ARG A 207 -22.22 -4.61 -5.17
C ARG A 207 -22.46 -4.42 -3.68
N ALA A 208 -23.47 -5.10 -3.15
CA ALA A 208 -23.82 -5.03 -1.73
C ALA A 208 -22.76 -5.67 -0.81
N ASP A 209 -21.93 -6.57 -1.35
CA ASP A 209 -20.87 -7.28 -0.64
C ASP A 209 -19.47 -6.66 -0.85
N THR A 210 -19.41 -5.45 -1.42
CA THR A 210 -18.17 -4.68 -1.54
C THR A 210 -17.77 -4.10 -0.18
N VAL A 211 -16.49 -4.22 0.16
CA VAL A 211 -15.90 -3.67 1.39
C VAL A 211 -14.71 -2.78 1.06
N TRP A 212 -14.38 -1.86 1.98
CA TRP A 212 -13.22 -0.98 1.88
C TRP A 212 -12.23 -1.24 3.01
N GLY A 213 -10.95 -1.33 2.65
CA GLY A 213 -9.85 -1.55 3.58
C GLY A 213 -8.80 -0.46 3.46
N ARG A 214 -8.50 0.24 4.55
CA ARG A 214 -7.33 1.12 4.64
C ARG A 214 -6.10 0.28 4.95
N PHE A 215 -5.03 0.50 4.19
CA PHE A 215 -3.74 -0.12 4.44
C PHE A 215 -2.78 0.90 5.04
N SER A 216 -2.25 0.59 6.22
CA SER A 216 -1.38 1.50 6.98
C SER A 216 0.08 1.00 7.06
N GLY A 217 0.41 -0.05 6.29
CA GLY A 217 1.71 -0.73 6.34
C GLY A 217 1.63 -2.12 6.98
N VAL A 218 2.76 -2.84 6.96
CA VAL A 218 2.93 -4.12 7.63
C VAL A 218 4.07 -3.95 8.64
N LEU A 219 3.79 -4.29 9.91
CA LEU A 219 4.74 -4.26 11.01
C LEU A 219 5.89 -5.27 10.82
#